data_AF-A0A7V9G9E8-F1
#
_entry.id   AF-A0A7V9G9E8-F1
#
_cell.length_a   1.000
_cell.length_b   1.000
_cell.length_c   1.000
_cell.angle_alpha   90.00
_cell.angle_beta   90.00
_cell.angle_gamma   90.00
#
_symmetry.space_group_name_H-M   'P 1'
#
loop_
_entity.id
_entity.type
_entity.pdbx_description
1 polymer ?
#
loop_
_entity_poly.entity_id
_entity_poly.type
_entity_poly.pdbx_seq_one_letter_code
_entity_poly.pdbx_strand_id
1 'polypeptide(L)'
;MTEVEMFRRRTDQVYATLQQVQRRITEATPGSGTPNLEPKAPLQSAFAPLHEALPAQRQQQAQQQADASLPQAPMPPRGKFGMHLSGQFAVTLIVLWIASCVLCFVLGQHERERRTPPAATTFAAGDAGNRDAPDPAKSAVKPLGDHVLVLTSENTFSADLERAYQDRAVQLNDIMLKNASRGWKPFFGVRRPTNGGLQLVFGEVAPGVFGVNKKDFEDFARLMAQPKGGGYASAKWVPLN
;
A
#
# COMPACT_ATOMS: atom_id res chain seq x y z
N MET A 1 -3.47 -23.63 -33.19
CA MET A 1 -2.53 -22.94 -32.29
C MET A 1 -3.28 -22.60 -31.03
N THR A 2 -2.95 -23.27 -29.92
CA THR A 2 -3.77 -23.29 -28.71
C THR A 2 -3.34 -22.19 -27.74
N GLU A 3 -4.32 -21.55 -27.10
CA GLU A 3 -4.21 -20.38 -26.20
C GLU A 3 -3.16 -20.51 -25.08
N VAL A 4 -2.89 -21.76 -24.66
CA VAL A 4 -1.87 -22.11 -23.66
C VAL A 4 -0.46 -21.72 -24.12
N GLU A 5 -0.18 -21.78 -25.42
CA GLU A 5 1.12 -21.41 -25.99
C GLU A 5 1.32 -19.88 -26.01
N MET A 6 0.23 -19.11 -26.17
CA MET A 6 0.29 -17.64 -26.10
C MET A 6 0.46 -17.14 -24.67
N PHE A 7 -0.11 -17.83 -23.67
CA PHE A 7 0.08 -17.49 -22.26
C PHE A 7 1.51 -17.77 -21.78
N ARG A 8 2.12 -18.89 -22.17
CA ARG A 8 3.54 -19.16 -21.87
C ARG A 8 4.47 -18.07 -22.42
N ARG A 9 4.24 -17.65 -23.68
CA ARG A 9 5.04 -16.57 -24.31
C ARG A 9 4.95 -15.25 -23.56
N ARG A 10 3.79 -14.90 -22.98
CA ARG A 10 3.64 -13.67 -22.19
C ARG A 10 4.34 -13.76 -20.83
N THR A 11 4.31 -14.92 -20.16
CA THR A 11 4.98 -15.10 -18.86
C THR A 11 6.50 -15.03 -19.01
N ASP A 12 7.06 -15.65 -20.06
CA ASP A 12 8.49 -15.62 -20.34
C ASP A 12 8.99 -14.20 -20.65
N GLN A 13 8.16 -13.38 -21.31
CA GLN A 13 8.46 -11.98 -21.59
C GLN A 13 8.53 -11.14 -20.30
N VAL A 14 7.65 -11.39 -19.32
CA VAL A 14 7.68 -10.71 -18.02
C VAL A 14 8.93 -11.09 -17.23
N TYR A 15 9.31 -12.36 -17.22
CA TYR A 15 10.54 -12.81 -16.55
C TYR A 15 11.80 -12.22 -17.17
N ALA A 16 11.88 -12.13 -18.50
CA ALA A 16 13.01 -11.49 -19.19
C ALA A 16 13.12 -9.99 -18.85
N THR A 17 11.98 -9.29 -18.77
CA THR A 17 11.96 -7.86 -18.46
C THR A 17 12.38 -7.59 -17.02
N LEU A 18 11.92 -8.42 -16.07
CA LEU A 18 12.30 -8.30 -14.65
C LEU A 18 13.79 -8.54 -14.42
N GLN A 19 14.38 -9.55 -15.07
CA GLN A 19 15.83 -9.79 -14.98
C GLN A 19 16.64 -8.63 -15.57
N GLN A 20 16.15 -8.00 -16.64
CA GLN A 20 16.82 -6.85 -17.25
C GLN A 20 16.77 -5.59 -16.36
N VAL A 21 15.65 -5.34 -15.67
CA VAL A 21 15.53 -4.24 -14.70
C VAL A 21 16.45 -4.49 -13.50
N GLN A 22 16.48 -5.72 -12.99
CA GLN A 22 17.30 -6.07 -11.83
C GLN A 22 18.80 -5.90 -12.14
N ARG A 23 19.23 -6.30 -13.34
CA ARG A 23 20.62 -6.10 -13.80
C ARG A 23 20.98 -4.61 -13.92
N ARG A 24 20.09 -3.76 -14.44
CA ARG A 24 20.33 -2.30 -14.49
C ARG A 24 20.44 -1.66 -13.10
N ILE A 25 19.63 -2.11 -12.13
CA ILE A 25 19.70 -1.60 -10.75
C ILE A 25 21.02 -2.02 -10.09
N THR A 26 21.43 -3.28 -10.29
CA THR A 26 22.71 -3.79 -9.76
C THR A 26 23.92 -3.08 -10.38
N GLU A 27 23.89 -2.77 -11.68
CA GLU A 27 24.98 -2.02 -12.35
C GLU A 27 25.00 -0.52 -11.98
N ALA A 28 23.86 0.06 -11.55
CA ALA A 28 23.76 1.46 -11.13
C ALA A 28 24.26 1.74 -9.70
N THR A 29 24.74 0.74 -8.95
CA THR A 29 25.28 0.96 -7.61
C THR A 29 26.66 0.32 -7.45
N PRO A 30 27.71 1.09 -7.75
CA PRO A 30 28.80 1.18 -6.79
C PRO A 30 29.31 2.62 -6.63
N GLY A 31 29.42 3.08 -5.38
CA GLY A 31 30.43 4.08 -5.00
C GLY A 31 29.92 5.47 -4.63
N SER A 32 30.02 5.73 -3.33
CA SER A 32 30.06 7.02 -2.62
C SER A 32 30.53 8.26 -3.40
N GLY A 33 29.78 9.36 -3.27
CA GLY A 33 30.25 10.72 -3.54
C GLY A 33 29.28 11.77 -3.01
N THR A 34 29.74 12.59 -2.08
CA THR A 34 29.04 13.69 -1.39
C THR A 34 28.45 14.76 -2.33
N PRO A 35 27.39 15.49 -1.91
CA PRO A 35 26.76 16.51 -2.75
C PRO A 35 27.57 17.81 -2.72
N ASN A 36 27.92 18.33 -3.91
CA ASN A 36 28.38 19.70 -4.09
C ASN A 36 27.42 20.44 -5.04
N LEU A 37 27.09 21.67 -4.64
CA LEU A 37 26.17 22.61 -5.28
C LEU A 37 26.81 23.27 -6.50
N GLU A 38 26.14 23.31 -7.65
CA GLU A 38 25.81 24.54 -8.42
C GLU A 38 25.23 24.26 -9.83
N PRO A 39 24.48 25.21 -10.42
CA PRO A 39 23.61 25.00 -11.58
C PRO A 39 24.21 25.49 -12.90
N LYS A 40 23.90 24.79 -14.02
CA LYS A 40 23.96 25.38 -15.36
C LYS A 40 23.11 24.60 -16.35
N ALA A 41 22.12 25.27 -16.93
CA ALA A 41 21.38 24.84 -18.13
C ALA A 41 22.29 24.97 -19.39
N PRO A 42 21.81 24.74 -20.64
CA PRO A 42 20.63 24.05 -21.15
C PRO A 42 20.95 23.05 -22.31
N LEU A 43 19.89 22.48 -22.90
CA LEU A 43 19.78 22.01 -24.30
C LEU A 43 20.28 20.61 -24.72
N GLN A 44 19.46 20.04 -25.63
CA GLN A 44 19.78 19.16 -26.75
C GLN A 44 19.64 17.63 -26.61
N SER A 45 18.54 17.16 -27.20
CA SER A 45 18.44 16.12 -28.24
C SER A 45 19.22 14.82 -28.07
N ALA A 46 18.50 13.70 -28.09
CA ALA A 46 18.70 12.65 -29.10
C ALA A 46 17.58 11.61 -29.00
N PHE A 47 16.70 11.61 -30.00
CA PHE A 47 16.02 10.39 -30.41
C PHE A 47 17.09 9.45 -30.98
N ALA A 48 17.27 8.28 -30.36
CA ALA A 48 18.00 7.18 -30.96
C ALA A 48 17.05 5.99 -31.14
N PRO A 49 16.75 5.57 -32.39
CA PRO A 49 16.04 4.32 -32.64
C PRO A 49 17.04 3.17 -32.53
N LEU A 50 16.85 2.27 -31.57
CA LEU A 50 17.65 1.06 -31.47
C LEU A 50 17.16 0.06 -32.52
N HIS A 51 17.87 0.07 -33.64
CA HIS A 51 17.89 -0.96 -34.67
C HIS A 51 18.42 -2.30 -34.14
N GLU A 52 18.12 -3.34 -34.92
CA GLU A 52 18.91 -4.56 -35.10
C GLU A 52 19.23 -5.43 -33.88
N ALA A 53 18.55 -6.59 -33.79
CA ALA A 53 19.20 -7.91 -33.63
C ALA A 53 18.16 -9.05 -33.57
N LEU A 54 17.74 -9.54 -34.74
CA LEU A 54 17.61 -11.00 -34.95
C LEU A 54 18.97 -11.47 -35.48
N PRO A 55 19.55 -12.60 -35.01
CA PRO A 55 19.15 -13.95 -35.43
C PRO A 55 19.27 -14.96 -34.25
N ALA A 56 18.98 -16.26 -34.26
CA ALA A 56 18.89 -17.28 -35.28
C ALA A 56 18.03 -18.43 -34.70
N GLN A 57 17.02 -18.90 -35.41
CA GLN A 57 16.33 -20.14 -35.08
C GLN A 57 16.17 -20.97 -36.36
N ARG A 58 17.23 -21.72 -36.70
CA ARG A 58 17.18 -22.75 -37.73
C ARG A 58 18.36 -23.72 -37.62
N GLN A 59 18.17 -24.80 -36.86
CA GLN A 59 18.83 -26.10 -37.08
C GLN A 59 17.78 -27.15 -36.69
N GLN A 60 17.03 -27.67 -37.65
CA GLN A 60 17.34 -28.89 -38.40
C GLN A 60 17.60 -30.09 -37.48
N GLN A 61 16.52 -30.73 -37.03
CA GLN A 61 16.53 -32.14 -36.64
C GLN A 61 16.30 -32.98 -37.90
N ALA A 62 17.37 -33.62 -38.39
CA ALA A 62 17.28 -34.76 -39.29
C ALA A 62 18.58 -35.57 -39.21
N GLN A 63 18.53 -36.73 -38.56
CA GLN A 63 19.37 -37.94 -38.77
C GLN A 63 18.89 -38.97 -37.72
N GLN A 64 17.98 -39.90 -38.03
CA GLN A 64 18.20 -41.16 -38.78
C GLN A 64 19.52 -41.84 -38.40
N GLN A 65 19.56 -42.91 -37.59
CA GLN A 65 19.11 -44.30 -37.82
C GLN A 65 20.39 -45.16 -37.91
N ALA A 66 20.68 -45.94 -36.87
CA ALA A 66 21.66 -47.02 -36.94
C ALA A 66 21.28 -48.13 -35.94
N ASP A 67 20.86 -49.24 -36.53
CA ASP A 67 20.88 -50.63 -36.08
C ASP A 67 21.57 -50.96 -34.75
N ALA A 68 20.81 -51.56 -33.84
CA ALA A 68 21.32 -52.53 -32.88
C ALA A 68 20.16 -53.46 -32.45
N SER A 69 19.98 -54.54 -33.20
CA SER A 69 19.08 -55.64 -32.86
C SER A 69 19.62 -56.43 -31.65
N LEU A 70 19.01 -56.24 -30.49
CA LEU A 70 19.12 -57.15 -29.33
C LEU A 70 17.71 -57.63 -28.96
N PRO A 71 17.49 -58.93 -28.70
CA PRO A 71 16.18 -59.46 -28.33
C PRO A 71 15.82 -58.98 -26.93
N GLN A 72 14.96 -57.95 -26.83
CA GLN A 72 14.37 -57.53 -25.56
C GLN A 72 13.28 -58.53 -25.15
N ALA A 73 13.42 -59.05 -23.94
CA ALA A 73 12.43 -59.90 -23.28
C ALA A 73 11.07 -59.18 -23.17
N PRO A 74 9.95 -59.92 -23.25
CA PRO A 74 8.61 -59.34 -23.16
C PRO A 74 8.37 -58.78 -21.76
N MET A 75 8.48 -57.47 -21.60
CA MET A 75 8.03 -56.80 -20.39
C MET A 75 6.49 -56.80 -20.35
N PRO A 76 5.86 -57.10 -19.19
CA PRO A 76 4.42 -57.05 -19.06
C PRO A 76 3.93 -55.62 -19.35
N PRO A 77 2.73 -55.47 -19.94
CA PRO A 77 2.19 -54.16 -20.30
C PRO A 77 2.11 -53.32 -19.03
N ARG A 78 2.96 -52.29 -18.94
CA ARG A 78 2.79 -51.18 -18.00
C ARG A 78 1.43 -50.56 -18.33
N GLY A 79 0.41 -50.98 -17.59
CA GLY A 79 -0.95 -50.46 -17.70
C GLY A 79 -0.89 -48.95 -17.56
N LYS A 80 -1.11 -48.25 -18.69
CA LYS A 80 -1.32 -46.82 -18.69
C LYS A 80 -2.70 -46.60 -18.07
N PHE A 81 -2.75 -46.53 -16.74
CA PHE A 81 -3.89 -45.97 -16.02
C PHE A 81 -3.93 -44.46 -16.31
N GLY A 82 -4.29 -44.11 -17.53
CA GLY A 82 -4.75 -42.76 -17.84
C GLY A 82 -6.13 -42.65 -17.21
N MET A 83 -6.24 -42.02 -16.05
CA MET A 83 -7.54 -41.59 -15.55
C MET A 83 -8.12 -40.64 -16.60
N HIS A 84 -9.07 -41.13 -17.39
CA HIS A 84 -9.84 -40.30 -18.30
C HIS A 84 -10.68 -39.36 -17.46
N LEU A 85 -10.17 -38.14 -17.26
CA LEU A 85 -10.89 -37.09 -16.58
C LEU A 85 -12.08 -36.71 -17.46
N SER A 86 -13.28 -37.13 -17.07
CA SER A 86 -14.51 -36.79 -17.77
C SER A 86 -14.62 -35.26 -17.91
N GLY A 87 -14.99 -34.76 -19.09
CA GLY A 87 -15.12 -33.31 -19.32
C GLY A 87 -16.09 -32.65 -18.34
N GLN A 88 -17.12 -33.37 -17.90
CA GLN A 88 -18.05 -32.93 -16.85
C GLN A 88 -17.32 -32.68 -15.51
N PHE A 89 -16.37 -33.54 -15.15
CA PHE A 89 -15.58 -33.41 -13.94
C PHE A 89 -14.58 -32.24 -14.01
N ALA A 90 -14.04 -31.96 -15.20
CA ALA A 90 -13.20 -30.78 -15.40
C ALA A 90 -13.99 -29.47 -15.19
N VAL A 91 -15.22 -29.40 -15.69
CA VAL A 91 -16.08 -28.21 -15.53
C VAL A 91 -16.45 -28.00 -14.06
N THR A 92 -16.82 -29.05 -13.32
CA THR A 92 -17.17 -28.92 -11.89
C THR A 92 -15.98 -28.45 -11.06
N LEU A 93 -14.76 -28.93 -11.34
CA LEU A 93 -13.54 -28.45 -10.68
C LEU A 93 -13.26 -26.96 -10.96
N ILE A 94 -13.47 -26.50 -12.20
CA ILE A 94 -13.28 -25.08 -12.55
C ILE A 94 -14.28 -24.20 -11.79
N VAL A 95 -15.56 -24.60 -11.75
CA VAL A 95 -16.59 -23.84 -11.02
C VAL A 95 -16.27 -23.78 -9.52
N LEU A 96 -15.86 -24.91 -8.93
CA LEU A 96 -15.47 -24.97 -7.52
C LEU A 96 -14.24 -24.09 -7.22
N TRP A 97 -13.26 -24.06 -8.12
CA TRP A 97 -12.08 -23.21 -8.00
C TRP A 97 -12.43 -21.72 -8.01
N ILE A 98 -13.28 -21.28 -8.94
CA ILE A 98 -13.75 -19.88 -9.01
C ILE A 98 -14.52 -19.52 -7.74
N ALA A 99 -15.42 -20.39 -7.28
CA ALA A 99 -16.18 -20.15 -6.05
C ALA A 99 -15.26 -20.01 -4.83
N SER A 100 -14.20 -20.83 -4.74
CA SER A 100 -13.18 -20.71 -3.69
C SER A 100 -12.43 -19.38 -3.77
N CYS A 101 -12.03 -18.94 -4.97
CA CYS A 101 -11.39 -17.63 -5.16
C CYS A 101 -12.29 -16.47 -4.71
N VAL A 102 -13.58 -16.49 -5.07
CA VAL A 102 -14.54 -15.47 -4.65
C VAL A 102 -14.74 -15.49 -3.13
N LEU A 103 -14.85 -16.67 -2.52
CA LEU A 103 -14.98 -16.80 -1.08
C LEU A 103 -13.75 -16.24 -0.35
N CYS A 104 -12.55 -16.59 -0.80
CA CYS A 104 -11.29 -16.04 -0.26
C CYS A 104 -11.21 -14.52 -0.43
N PHE A 105 -11.70 -13.98 -1.55
CA PHE A 105 -11.76 -12.54 -1.78
C PHE A 105 -12.71 -11.85 -0.79
N VAL A 106 -13.92 -12.38 -0.61
CA VAL A 106 -14.92 -11.83 0.33
C VAL A 106 -14.43 -11.94 1.77
N LEU A 107 -13.85 -13.08 2.16
CA LEU A 107 -13.24 -13.25 3.48
C LEU A 107 -12.07 -12.29 3.68
N GLY A 108 -11.26 -12.04 2.64
CA GLY A 108 -10.20 -11.05 2.67
C GLY A 108 -10.71 -9.61 2.84
N GLN A 109 -11.81 -9.24 2.18
CA GLN A 109 -12.46 -7.94 2.37
C GLN A 109 -13.02 -7.79 3.78
N HIS A 110 -13.71 -8.82 4.28
CA HIS A 110 -14.30 -8.81 5.62
C HIS A 110 -13.23 -8.83 6.73
N GLU A 111 -12.12 -9.54 6.53
CA GLU A 111 -10.96 -9.41 7.41
C GLU A 111 -10.31 -8.04 7.30
N ARG A 112 -10.28 -7.40 6.13
CA ARG A 112 -9.74 -6.04 5.97
C ARG A 112 -10.60 -5.01 6.71
N GLU A 113 -11.92 -5.15 6.67
CA GLU A 113 -12.84 -4.33 7.47
C GLU A 113 -12.65 -4.56 8.97
N ARG A 114 -12.49 -5.83 9.40
CA ARG A 114 -12.22 -6.16 10.82
C ARG A 114 -10.82 -5.78 11.31
N ARG A 115 -9.83 -5.80 10.42
CA ARG A 115 -8.43 -5.42 10.70
C ARG A 115 -8.15 -3.98 10.34
N THR A 116 -9.13 -3.19 9.92
CA THR A 116 -8.97 -1.74 9.87
C THR A 116 -8.82 -1.33 11.34
N PRO A 117 -7.60 -1.04 11.83
CA PRO A 117 -7.45 -0.59 13.19
C PRO A 117 -8.20 0.75 13.28
N PRO A 118 -8.78 1.11 14.44
CA PRO A 118 -9.16 2.51 14.65
C PRO A 118 -7.93 3.36 14.30
N ALA A 119 -8.12 4.35 13.44
CA ALA A 119 -7.07 5.06 12.69
C ALA A 119 -6.00 5.69 13.61
N ALA A 120 -5.07 4.89 14.10
CA ALA A 120 -3.89 5.30 14.85
C ALA A 120 -2.93 4.12 15.06
N THR A 121 -2.34 3.63 13.98
CA THR A 121 -0.97 3.12 14.06
C THR A 121 -0.30 3.41 12.75
N THR A 122 0.51 4.46 12.77
CA THR A 122 1.68 4.59 11.90
C THR A 122 2.26 3.22 11.60
N PHE A 123 2.39 2.85 10.32
CA PHE A 123 3.24 1.74 9.93
C PHE A 123 4.60 1.97 10.57
N ALA A 124 4.99 1.11 11.50
CA ALA A 124 6.33 1.15 12.07
C ALA A 124 7.31 0.90 10.92
N ALA A 125 8.01 1.96 10.50
CA ALA A 125 9.23 1.84 9.71
C ALA A 125 10.32 1.31 10.64
N GLY A 126 10.27 0.01 10.93
CA GLY A 126 11.26 -0.72 11.72
C GLY A 126 11.67 -1.96 10.95
N ASP A 127 12.97 -2.29 11.03
CA ASP A 127 13.58 -3.45 10.38
C ASP A 127 12.74 -4.71 10.61
N ALA A 128 12.56 -5.48 9.53
CA ALA A 128 11.79 -6.71 9.52
C ALA A 128 12.40 -7.74 10.49
N GLY A 129 11.96 -7.76 11.74
CA GLY A 129 12.45 -8.71 12.73
C GLY A 129 11.99 -8.50 14.17
N ASN A 130 11.72 -7.26 14.60
CA ASN A 130 11.35 -7.01 15.99
C ASN A 130 9.82 -6.90 16.15
N ARG A 131 9.16 -8.04 16.42
CA ARG A 131 7.79 -8.03 16.94
C ARG A 131 7.84 -7.75 18.43
N ASP A 132 7.95 -6.47 18.79
CA ASP A 132 7.51 -6.07 20.12
C ASP A 132 6.00 -6.34 20.17
N ALA A 133 5.59 -7.35 20.94
CA ALA A 133 4.19 -7.63 21.16
C ALA A 133 3.53 -6.33 21.65
N PRO A 134 2.41 -5.89 21.05
CA PRO A 134 1.74 -4.68 21.49
C PRO A 134 1.34 -4.88 22.94
N ASP A 135 2.03 -4.14 23.81
CA ASP A 135 1.81 -4.14 25.24
C ASP A 135 0.32 -3.82 25.50
N PRO A 136 -0.49 -4.76 26.02
CA PRO A 136 -1.91 -4.54 26.27
C PRO A 136 -2.16 -3.46 27.34
N ALA A 137 -1.09 -2.93 27.94
CA ALA A 137 -1.10 -1.82 28.88
C ALA A 137 -1.05 -0.42 28.23
N LYS A 138 -0.97 -0.28 26.88
CA LYS A 138 -1.24 1.01 26.22
C LYS A 138 -2.72 1.33 26.41
N SER A 139 -2.93 2.03 27.52
CA SER A 139 -4.19 2.24 28.21
C SER A 139 -5.25 2.73 27.24
N ALA A 140 -6.47 2.23 27.38
CA ALA A 140 -7.65 2.87 26.82
C ALA A 140 -7.76 4.27 27.43
N VAL A 141 -7.03 5.24 26.87
CA VAL A 141 -7.10 6.63 27.26
C VAL A 141 -8.53 7.05 26.98
N LYS A 142 -9.29 7.32 28.04
CA LYS A 142 -10.67 7.72 27.91
C LYS A 142 -10.69 9.11 27.25
N PRO A 143 -11.56 9.35 26.24
CA PRO A 143 -11.74 10.69 25.70
C PRO A 143 -12.12 11.64 26.84
N LEU A 144 -11.59 12.86 26.80
CA LEU A 144 -11.82 13.86 27.86
C LEU A 144 -13.24 14.43 27.81
N GLY A 145 -13.93 14.28 26.67
CA GLY A 145 -15.33 14.64 26.48
C GLY A 145 -15.87 14.19 25.13
N ASP A 146 -17.13 14.50 24.86
CA ASP A 146 -17.88 13.94 23.72
C ASP A 146 -17.83 14.82 22.47
N HIS A 147 -17.01 15.87 22.45
CA HIS A 147 -16.94 16.81 21.33
C HIS A 147 -15.52 16.94 20.81
N VAL A 148 -15.41 17.30 19.54
CA VAL A 148 -14.16 17.77 18.94
C VAL A 148 -14.39 19.06 18.17
N LEU A 149 -13.36 19.89 18.09
CA LEU A 149 -13.39 21.09 17.28
C LEU A 149 -12.80 20.76 15.91
N VAL A 150 -13.65 20.72 14.88
CA VAL A 150 -13.21 20.52 13.50
C VAL A 150 -12.82 21.87 12.93
N LEU A 151 -11.55 22.03 12.56
CA LEU A 151 -11.02 23.26 11.96
C LEU A 151 -11.32 23.34 10.47
N THR A 152 -10.98 22.25 9.76
CA THR A 152 -11.15 22.12 8.32
C THR A 152 -11.68 20.73 8.00
N SER A 153 -12.61 20.63 7.06
CA SER A 153 -13.19 19.37 6.62
C SER A 153 -13.21 19.32 5.10
N GLU A 154 -12.67 18.25 4.55
CA GLU A 154 -12.75 17.91 3.14
C GLU A 154 -13.59 16.65 2.96
N ASN A 155 -14.38 16.60 1.90
CA ASN A 155 -15.24 15.45 1.58
C ASN A 155 -14.50 14.35 0.81
N THR A 156 -13.32 14.64 0.26
CA THR A 156 -12.49 13.69 -0.46
C THR A 156 -11.28 13.27 0.36
N PHE A 157 -11.01 11.97 0.39
CA PHE A 157 -9.77 11.43 0.93
C PHE A 157 -8.69 11.36 -0.17
N SER A 158 -7.51 11.93 0.12
CA SER A 158 -6.30 11.77 -0.67
C SER A 158 -5.10 11.64 0.26
N ALA A 159 -4.14 10.78 -0.08
CA ALA A 159 -2.93 10.58 0.71
C ALA A 159 -2.08 11.87 0.83
N ASP A 160 -2.04 12.68 -0.23
CA ASP A 160 -1.32 13.96 -0.22
C ASP A 160 -1.98 14.97 0.71
N LEU A 161 -3.32 14.97 0.74
CA LEU A 161 -4.11 15.86 1.59
C LEU A 161 -4.00 15.45 3.06
N GLU A 162 -3.98 14.15 3.33
CA GLU A 162 -3.68 13.62 4.66
C GLU A 162 -2.31 14.05 5.17
N ARG A 163 -1.28 13.90 4.35
CA ARG A 163 0.07 14.33 4.70
C ARG A 163 0.12 15.84 4.97
N ALA A 164 -0.50 16.65 4.10
CA ALA A 164 -0.58 18.09 4.30
C ALA A 164 -1.29 18.49 5.61
N TYR A 165 -2.36 17.79 5.98
CA TYR A 165 -3.06 18.04 7.25
C TYR A 165 -2.26 17.57 8.46
N GLN A 166 -1.53 16.47 8.31
CA GLN A 166 -0.66 15.97 9.37
C GLN A 166 0.51 16.92 9.61
N ASP A 167 1.15 17.42 8.56
CA ASP A 167 2.19 18.45 8.65
C ASP A 167 1.64 19.74 9.29
N ARG A 168 0.41 20.15 8.92
CA ARG A 168 -0.28 21.29 9.54
C ARG A 168 -0.55 21.05 11.03
N ALA A 169 -1.00 19.87 11.41
CA ALA A 169 -1.25 19.50 12.80
C ALA A 169 0.04 19.56 13.63
N VAL A 170 1.16 19.05 13.09
CA VAL A 170 2.49 19.13 13.72
C VAL A 170 2.90 20.59 13.91
N GLN A 171 2.78 21.43 12.88
CA GLN A 171 3.11 22.87 12.99
C GLN A 171 2.27 23.58 14.06
N LEU A 172 0.97 23.30 14.12
CA LEU A 172 0.10 23.88 15.13
C LEU A 172 0.44 23.38 16.54
N ASN A 173 0.77 22.08 16.68
CA ASN A 173 1.24 21.50 17.92
C ASN A 173 2.56 22.12 18.38
N ASP A 174 3.51 22.37 17.48
CA ASP A 174 4.77 23.06 17.78
C ASP A 174 4.53 24.50 18.26
N ILE A 175 3.60 25.22 17.64
CA ILE A 175 3.21 26.56 18.09
C ILE A 175 2.59 26.50 19.48
N MET A 176 1.73 25.51 19.75
CA MET A 176 1.14 25.31 21.08
C MET A 176 2.19 24.95 22.12
N LEU A 177 3.15 24.09 21.78
CA LEU A 177 4.27 23.71 22.65
C LEU A 177 5.17 24.89 22.99
N LYS A 178 5.44 25.78 22.04
CA LYS A 178 6.19 27.03 22.30
C LYS A 178 5.45 27.98 23.23
N ASN A 179 4.11 27.94 23.20
CA ASN A 179 3.25 28.71 24.10
C ASN A 179 2.84 27.90 25.36
N ALA A 180 3.42 26.72 25.58
CA ALA A 180 2.99 25.76 26.59
C ALA A 180 3.42 26.09 28.02
N SER A 181 3.89 27.31 28.30
CA SER A 181 3.92 27.82 29.69
C SER A 181 2.52 27.76 30.33
N ARG A 182 1.45 27.62 29.53
CA ARG A 182 0.08 27.39 30.00
C ARG A 182 -0.36 25.91 30.05
N GLY A 183 0.45 24.96 29.60
CA GLY A 183 0.15 23.52 29.69
C GLY A 183 -1.03 23.03 28.84
N TRP A 184 -1.24 23.59 27.65
CA TRP A 184 -2.45 23.30 26.86
C TRP A 184 -2.35 21.89 26.24
N LYS A 185 -3.06 20.95 26.86
CA LYS A 185 -3.52 19.70 26.25
C LYS A 185 -5.03 19.87 26.12
N PRO A 186 -5.62 19.59 24.95
CA PRO A 186 -5.26 18.57 23.96
C PRO A 186 -4.56 19.08 22.70
N PHE A 187 -4.10 18.16 21.85
CA PHE A 187 -3.36 18.44 20.62
C PHE A 187 -4.26 18.48 19.37
N PHE A 188 -3.69 18.99 18.28
CA PHE A 188 -4.25 18.87 16.94
C PHE A 188 -3.90 17.52 16.33
N GLY A 189 -4.88 16.96 15.62
CA GLY A 189 -4.77 15.68 14.93
C GLY A 189 -5.59 15.65 13.66
N VAL A 190 -5.42 14.58 12.90
CA VAL A 190 -6.18 14.31 11.68
C VAL A 190 -7.10 13.13 11.92
N ARG A 191 -8.39 13.29 11.64
CA ARG A 191 -9.36 12.20 11.73
C ARG A 191 -10.00 11.91 10.38
N ARG A 192 -10.36 10.64 10.19
CA ARG A 192 -11.14 10.15 9.06
C ARG A 192 -12.54 9.79 9.56
N PRO A 193 -13.56 10.63 9.34
CA PRO A 193 -14.91 10.29 9.76
C PRO A 193 -15.49 9.19 8.86
N THR A 194 -16.59 8.56 9.30
CA THR A 194 -17.27 7.49 8.56
C THR A 194 -17.82 7.92 7.20
N ASN A 195 -17.94 9.23 6.95
CA ASN A 195 -18.32 9.80 5.67
C ASN A 195 -17.21 9.71 4.59
N GLY A 196 -16.03 9.18 4.93
CA GLY A 196 -14.91 9.03 3.98
C GLY A 196 -14.13 10.33 3.71
N GLY A 197 -14.43 11.41 4.43
CA GLY A 197 -13.71 12.67 4.34
C GLY A 197 -12.42 12.70 5.16
N LEU A 198 -11.74 13.84 5.13
CA LEU A 198 -10.60 14.11 6.00
C LEU A 198 -10.84 15.39 6.79
N GLN A 199 -10.56 15.35 8.09
CA GLN A 199 -10.78 16.48 8.98
C GLN A 199 -9.55 16.77 9.82
N LEU A 200 -9.11 18.02 9.81
CA LEU A 200 -8.15 18.55 10.77
C LEU A 200 -8.93 18.95 12.03
N VAL A 201 -8.62 18.33 13.16
CA VAL A 201 -9.37 18.49 14.40
C VAL A 201 -8.48 18.89 15.56
N PHE A 202 -9.06 19.62 16.49
CA PHE A 202 -8.49 19.88 17.80
C PHE A 202 -9.23 19.05 18.83
N GLY A 203 -8.47 18.35 19.67
CA GLY A 203 -9.01 17.47 20.70
C GLY A 203 -8.40 16.08 20.73
N GLU A 204 -7.22 15.88 20.15
CA GLU A 204 -6.49 14.63 20.26
C GLU A 204 -5.83 14.54 21.64
N VAL A 205 -6.28 13.58 22.45
CA VAL A 205 -5.78 13.34 23.82
C VAL A 205 -4.65 12.32 23.79
N ALA A 206 -4.77 11.34 22.91
CA ALA A 206 -3.78 10.32 22.60
C ALA A 206 -3.88 9.98 21.10
N PRO A 207 -2.87 9.32 20.49
CA PRO A 207 -2.91 8.94 19.08
C PRO A 207 -4.22 8.22 18.71
N GLY A 208 -5.06 8.88 17.89
CA GLY A 208 -6.36 8.35 17.46
C GLY A 208 -7.50 8.40 18.47
N VAL A 209 -7.25 8.89 19.69
CA VAL A 209 -8.29 9.13 20.69
C VAL A 209 -8.60 10.62 20.70
N PHE A 210 -9.78 10.94 20.21
CA PHE A 210 -10.29 12.31 20.19
C PHE A 210 -11.37 12.49 21.24
N GLY A 211 -11.44 13.67 21.84
CA GLY A 211 -12.55 14.05 22.69
C GLY A 211 -12.18 15.09 23.74
N VAL A 212 -12.93 16.19 23.78
CA VAL A 212 -12.75 17.30 24.70
C VAL A 212 -14.08 17.81 25.21
N ASN A 213 -14.03 18.44 26.39
CA ASN A 213 -15.17 19.16 26.92
C ASN A 213 -15.31 20.51 26.21
N LYS A 214 -16.44 20.70 25.50
CA LYS A 214 -16.72 21.93 24.73
C LYS A 214 -16.59 23.20 25.56
N LYS A 215 -17.03 23.18 26.83
CA LYS A 215 -17.07 24.37 27.70
C LYS A 215 -15.68 24.89 28.04
N ASP A 216 -14.72 23.98 28.23
CA ASP A 216 -13.37 24.32 28.67
C ASP A 216 -12.53 24.97 27.54
N PHE A 217 -12.96 24.80 26.28
CA PHE A 217 -12.24 25.24 25.09
C PHE A 217 -13.05 26.18 24.19
N GLU A 218 -14.15 26.76 24.69
CA GLU A 218 -15.01 27.65 23.89
C GLU A 218 -14.29 28.94 23.48
N ASP A 219 -13.56 29.57 24.41
CA ASP A 219 -12.76 30.76 24.14
C ASP A 219 -11.65 30.48 23.11
N PHE A 220 -11.08 29.27 23.17
CA PHE A 220 -10.08 28.85 22.20
C PHE A 220 -10.67 28.67 20.80
N ALA A 221 -11.83 28.01 20.70
CA ALA A 221 -12.52 27.89 19.42
C ALA A 221 -12.84 29.27 18.82
N ARG A 222 -13.22 30.23 19.67
CA ARG A 222 -13.46 31.62 19.26
C ARG A 222 -12.20 32.31 18.75
N LEU A 223 -11.05 32.06 19.39
CA LEU A 223 -9.76 32.60 18.96
C LEU A 223 -9.32 31.99 17.63
N MET A 224 -9.47 30.68 17.45
CA MET A 224 -9.13 29.97 16.20
C MET A 224 -10.00 30.42 15.01
N ALA A 225 -11.26 30.75 15.27
CA ALA A 225 -12.17 31.29 14.27
C ALA A 225 -11.82 32.71 13.82
N GLN A 226 -11.09 33.48 14.64
CA GLN A 226 -10.68 34.83 14.27
C GLN A 226 -9.58 34.80 13.20
N PRO A 227 -9.62 35.72 12.21
CA PRO A 227 -8.59 35.80 11.16
C PRO A 227 -7.19 36.07 11.72
N LYS A 228 -7.08 36.72 12.88
CA LYS A 228 -5.81 36.98 13.57
C LYS A 228 -5.35 35.82 14.46
N GLY A 229 -6.24 34.92 14.87
CA GLY A 229 -5.95 33.87 15.85
C GLY A 229 -5.73 32.47 15.28
N GLY A 230 -6.15 32.22 14.04
CA GLY A 230 -5.90 30.96 13.34
C GLY A 230 -6.40 30.92 11.90
N GLY A 231 -7.35 31.79 11.55
CA GLY A 231 -7.89 31.86 10.18
C GLY A 231 -8.83 30.72 9.83
N TYR A 232 -9.28 29.93 10.81
CA TYR A 232 -10.19 28.81 10.60
C TYR A 232 -11.64 29.26 10.72
N ALA A 233 -12.11 30.06 9.76
CA ALA A 233 -13.49 30.55 9.73
C ALA A 233 -14.52 29.41 9.67
N SER A 234 -14.11 28.23 9.20
CA SER A 234 -14.91 27.00 9.15
C SER A 234 -14.91 26.18 10.45
N ALA A 235 -14.27 26.67 11.52
CA ALA A 235 -14.15 25.92 12.76
C ALA A 235 -15.53 25.67 13.39
N LYS A 236 -15.87 24.40 13.64
CA LYS A 236 -17.15 24.00 14.23
C LYS A 236 -17.01 22.84 15.20
N TRP A 237 -17.82 22.86 16.25
CA TRP A 237 -17.93 21.76 17.19
C TRP A 237 -18.73 20.60 16.59
N VAL A 238 -18.21 19.38 16.68
CA VAL A 238 -18.86 18.16 16.19
C VAL A 238 -18.89 17.13 17.32
N PRO A 239 -20.06 16.55 17.65
CA PRO A 239 -20.14 15.46 18.63
C PRO A 239 -19.45 14.19 18.10
N LEU A 240 -18.81 13.45 19.00
CA LEU A 240 -18.29 12.10 18.77
C LEU A 240 -19.44 11.13 19.04
N ASN A 241 -20.04 10.60 17.97
CA ASN A 241 -21.01 9.51 18.04
C ASN A 241 -20.32 8.17 17.78
#